data_AF-A0A926KJB6-F1
#
_entry.id   AF-A0A926KJB6-F1
#
_cell.length_a   1.000
_cell.length_b   1.000
_cell.length_c   1.000
_cell.angle_alpha   90.00
_cell.angle_beta   90.00
_cell.angle_gamma   90.00
#
_symmetry.space_group_name_H-M   'P 1'
#
loop_
_entity.id
_entity.type
_entity.pdbx_description
1 polymer ?
#
loop_
_entity_poly.entity_id
_entity_poly.type
_entity_poly.pdbx_seq_one_letter_code
_entity_poly.pdbx_strand_id
1 'polypeptide(L)'
;MSATTQWVRPTVMLLGIKLVMVGIAIAAPDSWSAVPKLNLAVGAIAIAFVGSSLALSARDVLVGHLSSACLAIVTGWSAVSSLIVGDHIPWSVAALVTSLLLLLASLLAAAARRAIERKEFA
;
A
#
# COMPACT_ATOMS: atom_id res chain seq x y z
N MET A 1 20.44 -12.07 8.07
CA MET A 1 19.10 -11.46 7.94
C MET A 1 18.18 -12.49 7.29
N SER A 2 17.01 -12.77 7.86
CA SER A 2 16.07 -13.72 7.24
C SER A 2 15.55 -13.16 5.90
N ALA A 3 15.22 -14.04 4.95
CA ALA A 3 14.67 -13.63 3.66
C ALA A 3 13.32 -12.87 3.78
N THR A 4 12.69 -12.86 4.95
CA THR A 4 11.50 -12.06 5.27
C THR A 4 11.85 -10.64 5.71
N THR A 5 12.97 -10.41 6.40
CA THR A 5 13.36 -9.07 6.88
C THR A 5 13.82 -8.13 5.77
N GLN A 6 14.29 -8.67 4.63
CA GLN A 6 14.68 -7.85 3.47
C GLN A 6 13.49 -7.10 2.84
N TRP A 7 12.27 -7.65 2.94
CA TRP A 7 11.06 -7.08 2.32
C TRP A 7 10.34 -6.07 3.21
N VAL A 8 10.72 -5.96 4.49
CA VAL A 8 10.16 -4.99 5.42
C VAL A 8 10.47 -3.56 4.98
N ARG A 9 11.74 -3.29 4.62
CA ARG A 9 12.18 -1.96 4.17
C ARG A 9 11.39 -1.43 2.96
N PRO A 10 11.28 -2.15 1.83
CA PRO A 10 10.52 -1.67 0.68
C PRO A 10 9.02 -1.53 1.00
N THR A 11 8.45 -2.44 1.80
CA THR A 11 7.04 -2.34 2.23
C THR A 11 6.80 -1.08 3.04
N VAL A 12 7.64 -0.80 4.04
CA VAL A 12 7.55 0.42 4.87
C VAL A 12 7.74 1.68 4.03
N MET A 13 8.68 1.69 3.08
CA MET A 13 8.86 2.82 2.16
C MET A 13 7.61 3.07 1.31
N LEU A 14 7.03 2.02 0.73
CA LEU A 14 5.81 2.11 -0.09
C LEU A 14 4.60 2.56 0.73
N LEU A 15 4.46 2.08 1.96
CA LEU A 15 3.43 2.54 2.89
C LEU A 15 3.64 4.01 3.28
N GLY A 16 4.89 4.45 3.46
CA GLY A 16 5.21 5.87 3.67
C GLY A 16 4.80 6.74 2.49
N ILE A 17 5.08 6.30 1.26
CA ILE A 17 4.63 6.98 0.03
C ILE A 17 3.10 7.05 -0.01
N LYS A 18 2.40 5.94 0.30
CA LYS A 18 0.92 5.90 0.37
C LYS A 18 0.39 6.90 1.40
N LEU A 19 1.03 7.03 2.56
CA LEU A 19 0.63 7.97 3.60
C LEU A 19 0.76 9.42 3.12
N VAL A 20 1.85 9.75 2.43
CA VAL A 20 2.05 11.06 1.79
C VAL A 20 0.99 11.32 0.73
N MET A 21 0.70 10.33 -0.13
CA MET A 21 -0.35 10.45 -1.15
C MET A 21 -1.72 10.74 -0.52
N VAL A 22 -2.08 10.03 0.56
CA VAL A 22 -3.33 10.27 1.30
C VAL A 22 -3.36 11.69 1.88
N GLY A 23 -2.25 12.15 2.48
CA GLY A 23 -2.14 13.51 3.01
C GLY A 23 -2.32 14.58 1.94
N ILE A 24 -1.70 14.38 0.77
CA ILE A 24 -1.86 15.27 -0.39
C ILE A 24 -3.32 15.29 -0.86
N ALA A 25 -3.99 14.14 -0.94
CA ALA A 25 -5.39 14.04 -1.37
C ALA A 25 -6.38 14.69 -0.38
N ILE A 26 -6.05 14.70 0.92
CA ILE A 26 -6.85 15.41 1.95
C ILE A 26 -6.65 16.93 1.84
N ALA A 27 -5.40 17.37 1.60
CA ALA A 27 -5.03 18.78 1.52
C ALA A 27 -5.22 19.39 0.12
N ALA A 28 -5.64 18.60 -0.87
CA ALA A 28 -5.75 19.05 -2.25
C ALA A 28 -6.76 20.20 -2.39
N PRO A 29 -6.36 21.34 -2.99
CA PRO A 29 -7.30 22.41 -3.31
C PRO A 29 -8.24 21.97 -4.44
N ASP A 30 -9.45 22.54 -4.50
CA ASP A 30 -10.46 22.18 -5.52
C ASP A 30 -9.99 22.49 -6.96
N SER A 31 -8.97 23.33 -7.12
CA SER A 31 -8.35 23.66 -8.41
C SER A 31 -7.43 22.56 -8.95
N TRP A 32 -7.07 21.55 -8.16
CA TRP A 32 -6.21 20.45 -8.60
C TRP A 32 -7.02 19.35 -9.28
N SER A 33 -7.21 19.47 -10.59
CA SER A 33 -7.87 18.44 -11.40
C SER A 33 -7.08 17.13 -11.49
N ALA A 34 -5.79 17.14 -11.16
CA ALA A 34 -4.94 15.96 -11.23
C ALA A 34 -5.08 15.04 -9.99
N VAL A 35 -5.56 15.55 -8.85
CA VAL A 35 -5.57 14.83 -7.56
C VAL A 35 -7.01 14.71 -7.06
N PRO A 36 -7.50 13.51 -6.70
CA PRO A 36 -8.81 13.35 -6.09
C PRO A 36 -8.82 13.97 -4.69
N LYS A 37 -9.79 14.84 -4.43
CA LYS A 37 -9.99 15.41 -3.10
C LYS A 37 -10.74 14.42 -2.21
N LEU A 38 -10.10 14.01 -1.12
CA LEU A 38 -10.74 13.14 -0.13
C LEU A 38 -11.51 13.99 0.89
N ASN A 39 -12.71 13.53 1.24
CA ASN A 39 -13.38 14.10 2.41
C ASN A 39 -12.61 13.72 3.69
N LEU A 40 -12.79 14.50 4.75
CA LEU A 40 -12.01 14.36 5.98
C LEU A 40 -12.19 12.98 6.65
N ALA A 41 -13.40 12.42 6.58
CA ALA A 41 -13.70 11.11 7.17
C ALA A 41 -12.99 9.96 6.45
N VAL A 42 -13.07 9.92 5.11
CA VAL A 42 -12.36 8.95 4.26
C VAL A 42 -10.86 9.12 4.40
N GLY A 43 -10.38 10.37 4.45
CA GLY A 43 -8.98 10.70 4.71
C GLY A 43 -8.49 10.14 6.06
N ALA A 44 -9.25 10.35 7.13
CA ALA A 44 -8.91 9.83 8.46
C ALA A 44 -8.87 8.31 8.50
N ILE A 45 -9.84 7.63 7.87
CA ILE A 45 -9.86 6.17 7.75
C ILE A 45 -8.64 5.67 6.96
N ALA A 46 -8.31 6.33 5.84
CA ALA A 46 -7.15 5.97 5.03
C ALA A 46 -5.84 6.14 5.80
N ILE A 47 -5.66 7.25 6.53
CA ILE A 47 -4.50 7.47 7.40
C ILE A 47 -4.43 6.39 8.48
N ALA A 48 -5.54 6.10 9.16
CA ALA A 48 -5.59 5.08 10.21
C ALA A 48 -5.23 3.69 9.67
N PHE A 49 -5.72 3.34 8.48
CA PHE A 49 -5.44 2.05 7.87
C PHE A 49 -3.97 1.93 7.42
N VAL A 50 -3.44 2.93 6.70
CA VAL A 50 -2.02 2.95 6.27
C VAL A 50 -1.08 3.01 7.49
N GLY A 51 -1.40 3.82 8.49
CA GLY A 51 -0.66 3.92 9.74
C GLY A 51 -0.65 2.60 10.53
N SER A 52 -1.79 1.90 10.56
CA SER A 52 -1.88 0.56 11.16
C SER A 52 -1.03 -0.45 10.39
N SER A 53 -1.05 -0.44 9.06
CA SER A 53 -0.19 -1.29 8.23
C SER A 53 1.30 -1.05 8.48
N LEU A 54 1.71 0.21 8.69
CA LEU A 54 3.08 0.59 9.06
C LEU A 54 3.47 0.03 10.43
N ALA A 55 2.63 0.26 11.44
CA ALA A 55 2.87 -0.22 12.80
C ALA A 55 2.94 -1.75 12.86
N LEU A 56 2.05 -2.43 12.13
CA LEU A 56 2.05 -3.89 12.02
C LEU A 56 3.30 -4.39 11.31
N SER A 57 3.72 -3.76 10.21
CA SER A 57 4.95 -4.14 9.49
C SER A 57 6.22 -3.99 10.33
N ALA A 58 6.20 -3.12 11.33
CA ALA A 58 7.30 -2.96 12.28
C ALA A 58 7.28 -3.98 13.44
N ARG A 59 6.10 -4.48 13.84
CA ARG A 59 5.94 -5.41 14.98
C ARG A 59 5.87 -6.87 14.57
N ASP A 60 5.09 -7.18 13.54
CA ASP A 60 4.89 -8.52 13.02
C ASP A 60 4.92 -8.46 11.49
N VAL A 61 6.01 -8.99 10.92
CA VAL A 61 6.27 -8.97 9.47
C VAL A 61 5.13 -9.64 8.70
N LEU A 62 4.51 -10.69 9.25
CA LEU A 62 3.46 -11.43 8.55
C LEU A 62 2.16 -10.63 8.49
N VAL A 63 1.72 -10.15 9.64
CA VAL A 63 0.48 -9.38 9.77
C VAL A 63 0.62 -8.05 9.02
N GLY A 64 1.79 -7.43 9.08
CA GLY A 64 2.12 -6.23 8.33
C GLY A 64 2.02 -6.41 6.81
N HIS A 65 2.56 -7.50 6.27
CA HIS A 65 2.47 -7.80 4.83
C HIS A 65 1.05 -8.17 4.40
N LEU A 66 0.28 -8.88 5.21
CA LEU A 66 -1.12 -9.18 4.91
C LEU A 66 -1.97 -7.89 4.87
N SER A 67 -1.79 -7.02 5.86
CA SER A 67 -2.44 -5.70 5.90
C SER A 67 -2.04 -4.85 4.69
N SER A 68 -0.76 -4.87 4.32
CA SER A 68 -0.24 -4.15 3.15
C SER A 68 -0.79 -4.68 1.82
N ALA A 69 -0.93 -6.00 1.69
CA ALA A 69 -1.57 -6.63 0.53
C ALA A 69 -3.05 -6.24 0.41
N CYS A 70 -3.77 -6.21 1.54
CA CYS A 70 -5.16 -5.74 1.57
C CYS A 70 -5.27 -4.28 1.12
N LEU A 71 -4.43 -3.39 1.67
CA LEU A 71 -4.33 -2.00 1.24
C LEU A 71 -4.03 -1.88 -0.25
N ALA A 72 -3.09 -2.67 -0.77
CA ALA A 72 -2.72 -2.69 -2.18
C ALA A 72 -3.90 -3.07 -3.08
N ILE A 73 -4.69 -4.09 -2.70
CA ILE A 73 -5.86 -4.51 -3.46
C ILE A 73 -6.93 -3.42 -3.49
N VAL A 74 -7.28 -2.87 -2.31
CA VAL A 74 -8.35 -1.85 -2.20
C VAL A 74 -7.95 -0.59 -2.96
N THR A 75 -6.74 -0.08 -2.74
CA THR A 75 -6.27 1.15 -3.41
C THR A 75 -5.96 0.93 -4.88
N GLY A 76 -5.53 -0.28 -5.27
CA GLY A 76 -5.34 -0.67 -6.66
C GLY A 76 -6.65 -0.72 -7.43
N TRP A 77 -7.69 -1.32 -6.85
CA TRP A 77 -9.02 -1.35 -7.47
C TRP A 77 -9.60 0.06 -7.64
N SER A 78 -9.50 0.91 -6.61
CA SER A 78 -9.92 2.31 -6.70
C SER A 78 -9.20 3.07 -7.81
N ALA A 79 -7.89 2.82 -7.99
CA ALA A 79 -7.11 3.42 -9.06
C ALA A 79 -7.55 2.93 -10.45
N VAL A 80 -7.81 1.62 -10.60
CA VAL A 80 -8.34 1.04 -11.84
C VAL A 80 -9.71 1.64 -12.18
N SER A 81 -10.63 1.73 -11.21
CA SER A 81 -11.94 2.35 -11.43
C SER A 81 -11.81 3.80 -11.90
N SER A 82 -10.91 4.59 -11.30
CA SER A 82 -10.67 5.97 -11.72
C SER A 82 -10.09 6.06 -13.15
N LEU A 83 -9.18 5.14 -13.52
CA LEU A 83 -8.64 5.06 -14.89
C LEU A 83 -9.71 4.70 -15.92
N ILE A 84 -10.64 3.81 -15.57
CA ILE A 84 -11.75 3.43 -16.46
C ILE A 84 -12.69 4.61 -16.70
N VAL A 85 -12.98 5.39 -15.66
CA VAL A 85 -13.84 6.58 -15.74
C VAL A 85 -13.12 7.75 -16.43
N GLY A 86 -11.78 7.70 -16.54
CA GLY A 86 -10.96 8.76 -17.13
C GLY A 86 -10.70 9.92 -16.16
N ASP A 87 -10.91 9.71 -14.87
CA ASP A 87 -10.75 10.74 -13.84
C ASP A 87 -9.39 10.66 -13.16
N HIS A 88 -8.81 11.81 -12.85
CA HIS A 88 -7.51 11.96 -12.17
C HIS A 88 -6.41 11.02 -12.69
N ILE A 89 -6.32 10.84 -14.02
CA ILE A 89 -5.44 9.85 -14.69
C ILE A 89 -4.01 9.80 -14.10
N PRO A 90 -3.25 10.92 -14.00
CA PRO A 90 -1.87 10.84 -13.50
C PRO A 90 -1.78 10.32 -12.06
N TRP A 91 -2.73 10.70 -11.20
CA TRP A 91 -2.80 10.22 -9.82
C TRP A 91 -3.16 8.75 -9.75
N SER A 92 -4.11 8.33 -10.56
CA SER A 92 -4.59 6.95 -10.61
C SER A 92 -3.49 6.01 -11.14
N VAL A 93 -2.67 6.44 -12.10
CA VAL A 93 -1.47 5.69 -12.52
C VAL A 93 -0.48 5.55 -11.36
N ALA A 94 -0.15 6.64 -10.66
CA ALA A 94 0.78 6.59 -9.52
C ALA A 94 0.25 5.70 -8.38
N ALA A 95 -1.05 5.80 -8.09
CA ALA A 95 -1.73 4.99 -7.09
C ALA A 95 -1.74 3.52 -7.48
N LEU A 96 -1.93 3.19 -8.77
CA LEU A 96 -1.90 1.82 -9.27
C LEU A 96 -0.48 1.23 -9.19
N VAL A 97 0.53 1.96 -9.66
CA VAL A 97 1.94 1.51 -9.62
C VAL A 97 2.38 1.22 -8.18
N THR A 98 2.12 2.14 -7.26
CA THR A 98 2.47 1.95 -5.84
C THR A 98 1.71 0.78 -5.22
N SER A 99 0.45 0.54 -5.63
CA SER A 99 -0.32 -0.63 -5.19
C SER A 99 0.27 -1.93 -5.71
N LEU A 100 0.63 -2.00 -6.99
CA LEU A 100 1.23 -3.20 -7.59
C LEU A 100 2.58 -3.54 -6.96
N LEU A 101 3.42 -2.53 -6.71
CA LEU A 101 4.70 -2.72 -6.02
C LEU A 101 4.50 -3.21 -4.59
N LEU A 102 3.50 -2.67 -3.87
CA LEU A 102 3.20 -3.09 -2.50
C LEU A 102 2.66 -4.52 -2.45
N LEU A 103 1.82 -4.90 -3.42
CA LEU A 103 1.31 -6.25 -3.57
C LEU A 103 2.44 -7.24 -3.87
N LEU A 104 3.33 -6.89 -4.82
CA LEU A 104 4.48 -7.70 -5.18
C LEU A 104 5.41 -7.91 -3.97
N ALA A 105 5.75 -6.85 -3.24
CA ALA A 105 6.58 -6.94 -2.04
C ALA A 105 5.94 -7.85 -0.97
N SER A 106 4.64 -7.73 -0.75
CA SER A 106 3.90 -8.56 0.20
C SER A 106 3.86 -10.04 -0.20
N LEU A 107 3.65 -10.33 -1.50
CA LEU A 107 3.62 -11.69 -2.04
C LEU A 107 5.00 -12.35 -2.02
N LEU A 108 6.05 -11.63 -2.41
CA LEU A 108 7.43 -12.14 -2.40
C LEU A 108 7.89 -12.47 -0.99
N ALA A 109 7.51 -11.66 -0.01
CA ALA A 109 7.79 -11.94 1.39
C ALA A 109 7.05 -13.18 1.92
N ALA A 110 5.78 -13.36 1.53
CA ALA A 110 5.01 -14.56 1.84
C ALA A 110 5.62 -15.83 1.19
N ALA A 111 6.04 -15.73 -0.07
CA ALA A 111 6.71 -16.82 -0.79
C ALA A 111 8.05 -17.19 -0.14
N ALA A 112 8.86 -16.20 0.24
CA ALA A 112 10.13 -16.41 0.93
C ALA A 112 9.95 -17.16 2.26
N ARG A 113 8.88 -16.86 3.01
CA ARG A 113 8.56 -17.58 4.25
C ARG A 113 8.18 -19.03 4.01
N ARG A 114 7.30 -19.30 3.04
CA ARG A 114 6.92 -20.68 2.68
C ARG A 114 8.13 -21.52 2.25
N ALA A 115 9.11 -20.91 1.59
CA ALA A 115 10.34 -21.59 1.20
C ALA A 115 11.23 -21.94 2.40
N ILE A 116 11.19 -21.17 3.48
CA ILE A 116 11.91 -21.47 4.73
C ILE A 116 11.19 -22.61 5.46
N GLU A 117 9.87 -22.50 5.65
CA GLU A 117 9.07 -23.55 6.31
C GLU A 117 9.28 -24.91 5.63
N ARG A 118 9.25 -24.97 4.29
CA ARG A 118 9.51 -26.22 3.55
C ARG A 118 10.90 -26.83 3.76
N LYS A 119 11.92 -26.03 4.08
CA LYS A 119 13.28 -26.52 4.34
C LYS A 119 13.46 -27.01 5.77
N GLU A 120 12.67 -26.52 6.71
CA GLU A 120 12.71 -26.96 8.11
C GLU A 120 12.00 -28.31 8.32
N PHE A 121 11.05 -28.65 7.43
CA PHE A 121 10.28 -29.89 7.47
C PHE A 121 10.71 -30.96 6.44
N ALA A 122 11.80 -30.72 5.70
CA ALA A 122 12.39 -31.66 4.74
C ALA A 122 13.72 -32.19 5.28
#